data_AF-E4YYJ3-F1
#
_entry.id   AF-E4YYJ3-F1
#
_cell.length_a   1.000
_cell.length_b   1.000
_cell.length_c   1.000
_cell.angle_alpha   90.00
_cell.angle_beta   90.00
_cell.angle_gamma   90.00
#
_symmetry.space_group_name_H-M   'P 1'
#
loop_
_entity.id
_entity.type
_entity.pdbx_description
1 polymer ?
#
loop_
_entity_poly.entity_id
_entity_poly.type
_entity_poly.pdbx_seq_one_letter_code
_entity_poly.pdbx_strand_id
1 'polypeptide(L)'
;RDTDVEEEIIFEQQCNVRNSDAYVIKLEVECDFDQIQEIVARSYFVGTSNYNFPFRIDTIWDSSGKRYNVALFTDGYETIETFADDVRAEHSLYFDEDICTNGDYMEIVIKQWADNEGTWRKTLEIDGVLMSRYTSLTAPTSSSIINGRLGFADTDESSFAYRNSLGVKNFSIREY
;
A
#
# COMPACT_ATOMS: atom_id res chain seq x y z
N ARG A 1 16.75 15.77 25.67
CA ARG A 1 16.75 14.51 24.90
C ARG A 1 15.84 14.81 23.75
N ASP A 2 16.42 15.26 22.64
CA ASP A 2 15.67 15.68 21.46
C ASP A 2 14.89 14.46 20.96
N THR A 3 13.57 14.59 20.97
CA THR A 3 12.68 13.70 20.24
C THR A 3 12.72 14.21 18.81
N ASP A 4 13.66 13.70 18.01
CA ASP A 4 13.58 13.85 16.55
C ASP A 4 12.27 13.19 16.13
N VAL A 5 11.23 14.00 16.01
CA VAL A 5 9.98 13.60 15.36
C VAL A 5 10.34 13.47 13.89
N GLU A 6 10.38 12.25 13.38
CA GLU A 6 10.56 12.00 11.96
C GLU A 6 9.47 12.75 11.19
N GLU A 7 9.88 13.62 10.27
CA GLU A 7 8.96 14.47 9.52
C GLU A 7 8.07 13.64 8.58
N GLU A 8 6.79 13.99 8.49
CA GLU A 8 5.87 13.43 7.51
C GLU A 8 6.37 13.78 6.09
N ILE A 9 6.50 12.77 5.22
CA ILE A 9 6.85 12.97 3.81
C ILE A 9 5.57 12.90 2.98
N ILE A 10 5.22 14.03 2.38
CA ILE A 10 4.11 14.15 1.44
C ILE A 10 4.67 14.11 0.02
N PHE A 11 4.19 13.16 -0.78
CA PHE A 11 4.55 13.07 -2.19
C PHE A 11 3.60 13.95 -2.99
N GLU A 12 4.12 15.08 -3.50
CA GLU A 12 3.34 16.03 -4.30
C GLU A 12 2.76 15.34 -5.54
N GLN A 13 1.46 15.55 -5.76
CA GLN A 13 0.72 14.94 -6.86
C GLN A 13 0.44 15.94 -7.97
N GLN A 14 0.43 15.45 -9.22
CA GLN A 14 0.11 16.27 -10.38
C GLN A 14 -1.37 16.23 -10.78
N CYS A 15 -2.19 15.40 -10.15
CA CYS A 15 -3.61 15.23 -10.51
C CYS A 15 -4.49 14.86 -9.30
N ASN A 16 -5.76 15.30 -9.34
CA ASN A 16 -6.77 15.01 -8.31
C ASN A 16 -7.52 13.70 -8.63
N VAL A 17 -6.83 12.57 -8.54
CA VAL A 17 -7.43 11.24 -8.76
C VAL A 17 -8.16 10.78 -7.52
N ARG A 18 -9.39 10.28 -7.68
CA ARG A 18 -10.22 9.73 -6.60
C ARG A 18 -10.24 8.21 -6.63
N ASN A 19 -10.58 7.60 -5.50
CA ASN A 19 -10.72 6.15 -5.41
C ASN A 19 -11.90 5.58 -6.23
N SER A 20 -12.80 6.43 -6.72
CA SER A 20 -13.85 6.11 -7.69
C SER A 20 -13.38 6.14 -9.15
N ASP A 21 -12.19 6.68 -9.41
CA ASP A 21 -11.70 6.89 -10.78
C ASP A 21 -10.91 5.67 -11.27
N ALA A 22 -10.66 5.62 -12.57
CA ALA A 22 -9.68 4.70 -13.13
C ALA A 22 -8.28 5.29 -12.94
N TYR A 23 -7.37 4.52 -12.35
CA TYR A 23 -6.03 5.01 -11.99
C TYR A 23 -4.92 3.97 -12.10
N VAL A 24 -3.70 4.48 -12.18
CA VAL A 24 -2.46 3.74 -11.95
C VAL A 24 -1.66 4.45 -10.87
N ILE A 25 -1.30 3.70 -9.84
CA ILE A 25 -0.38 4.11 -8.79
C ILE A 25 0.90 3.30 -8.98
N LYS A 26 2.04 3.97 -8.93
CA LYS A 26 3.37 3.35 -8.92
C LYS A 26 4.19 3.90 -7.78
N LEU A 27 4.97 3.04 -7.14
CA LEU A 27 5.96 3.42 -6.15
C LEU A 27 7.02 2.34 -6.02
N GLU A 28 8.16 2.70 -5.48
CA GLU A 28 9.20 1.76 -5.10
C GLU A 28 9.35 1.78 -3.58
N VAL A 29 9.35 0.60 -2.98
CA VAL A 29 9.51 0.41 -1.53
C VAL A 29 10.81 -0.32 -1.28
N GLU A 30 11.58 0.19 -0.33
CA GLU A 30 12.84 -0.39 0.09
C GLU A 30 12.63 -1.77 0.72
N CYS A 31 13.54 -2.68 0.38
CA CYS A 31 13.61 -4.02 0.92
C CYS A 31 14.66 -4.07 2.03
N ASP A 32 14.35 -3.50 3.19
CA ASP A 32 15.22 -3.55 4.36
C ASP A 32 14.63 -4.49 5.42
N PHE A 33 14.98 -5.77 5.29
CA PHE A 33 14.49 -6.80 6.20
C PHE A 33 15.17 -6.74 7.56
N ASP A 34 16.40 -6.24 7.63
CA ASP A 34 17.09 -5.99 8.91
C ASP A 34 16.31 -4.94 9.72
N GLN A 35 15.89 -3.86 9.06
CA GLN A 35 15.03 -2.84 9.63
C GLN A 35 13.67 -3.42 10.04
N ILE A 36 13.04 -4.29 9.23
CA ILE A 36 11.83 -5.01 9.65
C ILE A 36 12.06 -5.80 10.94
N GLN A 37 13.19 -6.50 11.06
CA GLN A 37 13.50 -7.26 12.27
C GLN A 37 13.69 -6.37 13.50
N GLU A 38 14.06 -5.11 13.31
CA GLU A 38 14.24 -4.12 14.38
C GLU A 38 12.99 -3.25 14.64
N ILE A 39 11.97 -3.34 13.79
CA ILE A 39 10.75 -2.53 13.93
C ILE A 39 10.07 -2.76 15.28
N VAL A 40 9.92 -1.65 16.01
CA VAL A 40 9.20 -1.53 17.28
C VAL A 40 7.83 -0.87 17.10
N ALA A 41 7.53 -0.38 15.90
CA ALA A 41 6.43 0.51 15.59
C ALA A 41 6.05 0.44 14.10
N ARG A 42 4.75 0.41 13.77
CA ARG A 42 4.29 0.21 12.39
C ARG A 42 4.54 1.47 11.55
N SER A 43 5.22 1.34 10.41
CA SER A 43 5.30 2.38 9.38
C SER A 43 4.16 2.20 8.38
N TYR A 44 3.58 3.29 7.87
CA TYR A 44 2.50 3.24 6.88
C TYR A 44 2.81 4.14 5.67
N PHE A 45 2.67 3.59 4.47
CA PHE A 45 2.41 4.39 3.28
C PHE A 45 0.91 4.36 2.99
N VAL A 46 0.27 5.52 3.04
CA VAL A 46 -1.18 5.63 3.04
C VAL A 46 -1.64 6.36 1.78
N GLY A 47 -2.60 5.74 1.09
CA GLY A 47 -3.15 6.24 -0.17
C GLY A 47 -4.21 7.35 -0.07
N THR A 48 -4.64 7.86 1.10
CA THR A 48 -5.58 9.01 1.24
C THR A 48 -5.42 9.71 2.60
N SER A 49 -6.16 10.79 2.86
CA SER A 49 -6.18 11.51 4.15
C SER A 49 -7.25 11.04 5.14
N ASN A 50 -8.19 10.18 4.74
CA ASN A 50 -9.31 9.73 5.56
C ASN A 50 -9.48 8.23 5.35
N TYR A 51 -9.33 7.41 6.40
CA TYR A 51 -9.41 5.93 6.58
C TYR A 51 -9.94 4.97 5.47
N ASN A 52 -10.57 5.46 4.42
CA ASN A 52 -10.87 4.82 3.15
C ASN A 52 -9.68 4.90 2.17
N PHE A 53 -8.55 4.30 2.53
CA PHE A 53 -7.35 4.26 1.70
C PHE A 53 -7.52 3.26 0.55
N PRO A 54 -7.08 3.50 -0.70
CA PRO A 54 -7.09 2.48 -1.75
C PRO A 54 -6.12 1.34 -1.44
N PHE A 55 -5.04 1.64 -0.74
CA PHE A 55 -4.05 0.68 -0.30
C PHE A 55 -3.27 1.21 0.90
N ARG A 56 -2.54 0.29 1.53
CA ARG A 56 -1.60 0.56 2.60
C ARG A 56 -0.39 -0.36 2.45
N ILE A 57 0.78 0.16 2.75
CA ILE A 57 1.99 -0.64 2.90
C ILE A 57 2.48 -0.48 4.32
N ASP A 58 2.65 -1.58 5.03
CA ASP A 58 3.08 -1.58 6.42
C ASP A 58 3.99 -2.74 6.77
N THR A 59 4.67 -2.59 7.89
CA THR A 59 5.44 -3.67 8.52
C THR A 59 4.63 -4.23 9.68
N ILE A 60 4.41 -5.54 9.68
CA ILE A 60 3.55 -6.22 10.65
C ILE A 60 4.37 -7.24 11.46
N TRP A 61 3.98 -7.43 12.72
CA TRP A 61 4.44 -8.53 13.56
C TRP A 61 3.26 -9.43 13.89
N ASP A 62 3.32 -10.70 13.47
CA ASP A 62 2.33 -11.73 13.77
C ASP A 62 2.98 -13.02 14.29
N SER A 63 2.19 -14.10 14.44
CA SER A 63 2.68 -15.41 14.90
C SER A 63 3.71 -16.07 13.98
N SER A 64 3.86 -15.60 12.74
CA SER A 64 4.83 -16.09 11.76
C SER A 64 6.08 -15.23 11.65
N GLY A 65 6.13 -14.10 12.36
CA GLY A 65 7.32 -13.25 12.44
C GLY A 65 7.02 -11.80 12.05
N LYS A 66 8.08 -11.06 11.73
CA LYS A 66 7.99 -9.68 11.23
C LYS A 66 8.12 -9.68 9.71
N ARG A 67 7.20 -8.99 9.02
CA ARG A 67 7.02 -9.06 7.56
C ARG A 67 6.57 -7.73 6.96
N TYR A 68 6.76 -7.57 5.65
CA TYR A 68 6.03 -6.54 4.89
C TYR A 68 4.59 -6.98 4.65
N ASN A 69 3.70 -6.00 4.60
CA ASN A 69 2.30 -6.14 4.27
C ASN A 69 1.96 -5.10 3.19
N VAL A 70 1.36 -5.55 2.09
CA VAL A 70 0.66 -4.67 1.16
C VAL A 70 -0.81 -5.01 1.23
N ALA A 71 -1.60 -4.09 1.80
CA ALA A 71 -3.04 -4.22 1.88
C ALA A 71 -3.70 -3.41 0.76
N LEU A 72 -4.57 -4.06 -0.03
CA LEU A 72 -5.48 -3.38 -0.95
C LEU A 72 -6.87 -3.35 -0.32
N PHE A 73 -7.41 -2.15 -0.11
CA PHE A 73 -8.80 -2.04 0.32
C PHE A 73 -9.69 -2.19 -0.90
N THR A 74 -10.50 -3.23 -0.89
CA THR A 74 -11.33 -3.65 -2.03
C THR A 74 -12.77 -3.87 -1.59
N ASP A 75 -13.27 -3.04 -0.67
CA ASP A 75 -14.67 -3.04 -0.28
C ASP A 75 -15.55 -2.88 -1.54
N GLY A 76 -16.52 -3.78 -1.71
CA GLY A 76 -17.39 -3.83 -2.89
C GLY A 76 -16.82 -4.61 -4.08
N TYR A 77 -15.62 -5.17 -3.99
CA TYR A 77 -15.16 -6.18 -4.94
C TYR A 77 -15.69 -7.56 -4.55
N GLU A 78 -16.20 -8.29 -5.54
CA GLU A 78 -16.98 -9.52 -5.35
C GLU A 78 -16.13 -10.78 -5.56
N THR A 79 -15.13 -10.69 -6.44
CA THR A 79 -14.22 -11.79 -6.73
C THR A 79 -12.78 -11.37 -6.46
N ILE A 80 -12.05 -12.24 -5.78
CA ILE A 80 -10.65 -12.04 -5.38
C ILE A 80 -9.84 -13.23 -5.89
N GLU A 81 -8.89 -12.95 -6.78
CA GLU A 81 -7.94 -13.91 -7.32
C GLU A 81 -6.54 -13.55 -6.83
N THR A 82 -5.86 -14.49 -6.17
CA THR A 82 -4.51 -14.29 -5.64
C THR A 82 -3.56 -15.26 -6.29
N PHE A 83 -2.41 -14.74 -6.72
CA PHE A 83 -1.38 -15.47 -7.45
C PHE A 83 -0.08 -15.58 -6.65
N ALA A 84 -0.03 -14.97 -5.47
CA ALA A 84 1.05 -15.12 -4.49
C ALA A 84 0.74 -16.26 -3.50
N ASP A 85 1.79 -16.91 -3.00
CA ASP A 85 1.69 -18.11 -2.14
C ASP A 85 1.24 -17.81 -0.69
N ASP A 86 1.38 -16.57 -0.18
CA ASP A 86 1.05 -16.21 1.21
C ASP A 86 0.01 -15.06 1.28
N VAL A 87 -1.27 -15.39 1.07
CA VAL A 87 -2.41 -14.49 1.32
C VAL A 87 -3.20 -14.97 2.53
N ARG A 88 -3.07 -14.28 3.66
CA ARG A 88 -3.72 -14.69 4.92
C ARG A 88 -5.02 -13.94 5.25
N ALA A 89 -5.31 -12.86 4.53
CA ALA A 89 -6.58 -12.16 4.62
C ALA A 89 -6.91 -11.60 3.23
N GLU A 90 -8.18 -11.64 2.84
CA GLU A 90 -8.74 -11.33 1.51
C GLU A 90 -8.26 -10.00 0.87
N HIS A 91 -7.62 -9.14 1.64
CA HIS A 91 -7.19 -7.79 1.29
C HIS A 91 -5.71 -7.51 1.56
N SER A 92 -4.91 -8.50 1.95
CA SER A 92 -3.54 -8.30 2.44
C SER A 92 -2.58 -9.37 1.95
N LEU A 93 -1.52 -8.94 1.26
CA LEU A 93 -0.40 -9.79 0.87
C LEU A 93 0.76 -9.60 1.85
N TYR A 94 1.32 -10.70 2.31
CA TYR A 94 2.47 -10.69 3.22
C TYR A 94 3.71 -11.12 2.44
N PHE A 95 4.81 -10.39 2.63
CA PHE A 95 6.06 -10.68 1.94
C PHE A 95 7.19 -10.95 2.94
N ASP A 96 7.89 -12.05 2.68
CA ASP A 96 9.10 -12.49 3.38
C ASP A 96 10.36 -12.07 2.60
N GLU A 97 11.53 -12.35 3.17
CA GLU A 97 12.86 -11.96 2.66
C GLU A 97 13.15 -12.41 1.21
N ASP A 98 12.41 -13.39 0.70
CA ASP A 98 12.61 -13.95 -0.63
C ASP A 98 12.00 -13.09 -1.76
N ILE A 99 11.20 -12.05 -1.44
CA ILE A 99 10.49 -11.26 -2.46
C ILE A 99 11.44 -10.30 -3.23
N CYS A 100 12.51 -9.83 -2.60
CA CYS A 100 13.48 -8.91 -3.17
C CYS A 100 14.80 -8.98 -2.40
N THR A 101 15.90 -8.57 -3.04
CA THR A 101 17.21 -8.53 -2.38
C THR A 101 17.21 -7.49 -1.24
N ASN A 102 17.77 -7.84 -0.08
CA ASN A 102 17.96 -6.88 1.01
C ASN A 102 18.81 -5.66 0.55
N GLY A 103 18.31 -4.44 0.79
CA GLY A 103 18.89 -3.17 0.35
C GLY A 103 18.46 -2.69 -1.05
N ASP A 104 17.76 -3.52 -1.83
CA ASP A 104 17.15 -3.11 -3.10
C ASP A 104 15.77 -2.45 -2.88
N TYR A 105 15.08 -2.15 -3.98
CA TYR A 105 13.72 -1.60 -3.96
C TYR A 105 12.82 -2.48 -4.83
N MET A 106 11.64 -2.81 -4.32
CA MET A 106 10.57 -3.49 -5.07
C MET A 106 9.64 -2.47 -5.72
N GLU A 107 9.34 -2.63 -7.02
CA GLU A 107 8.32 -1.84 -7.70
C GLU A 107 6.94 -2.37 -7.31
N ILE A 108 6.08 -1.48 -6.82
CA ILE A 108 4.68 -1.76 -6.56
C ILE A 108 3.82 -0.97 -7.55
N VAL A 109 2.96 -1.69 -8.27
CA VAL A 109 2.02 -1.09 -9.22
C VAL A 109 0.60 -1.51 -8.88
N ILE A 110 -0.26 -0.53 -8.64
CA ILE A 110 -1.68 -0.74 -8.37
C ILE A 110 -2.48 -0.10 -9.50
N LYS A 111 -3.37 -0.86 -10.10
CA LYS A 111 -4.23 -0.38 -11.20
C LYS A 111 -5.67 -0.56 -10.82
N GLN A 112 -6.52 0.38 -11.19
CA GLN A 112 -7.98 0.26 -11.09
C GLN A 112 -8.61 0.80 -12.37
N TRP A 113 -9.53 0.06 -12.99
CA TRP A 113 -10.22 0.49 -14.21
C TRP A 113 -11.52 -0.28 -14.43
N ALA A 114 -12.42 0.27 -15.25
CA ALA A 114 -13.54 -0.48 -15.82
C ALA A 114 -13.12 -1.07 -17.17
N ASP A 115 -13.38 -2.36 -17.39
CA ASP A 115 -13.19 -2.99 -18.70
C ASP A 115 -14.32 -2.62 -19.68
N ASN A 116 -14.22 -3.11 -20.93
CA ASN A 116 -15.17 -2.80 -21.99
C ASN A 116 -16.62 -3.26 -21.69
N GLU A 117 -16.80 -4.17 -20.73
CA GLU A 117 -18.09 -4.69 -20.30
C GLU A 117 -18.65 -3.90 -19.10
N GLY A 118 -17.91 -2.90 -18.62
CA GLY A 118 -18.26 -2.12 -17.42
C GLY A 118 -17.89 -2.81 -16.11
N THR A 119 -17.17 -3.93 -16.17
CA THR A 119 -16.70 -4.64 -14.98
C THR A 119 -15.46 -3.95 -14.45
N TRP A 120 -15.48 -3.61 -13.15
CA TRP A 120 -14.36 -2.98 -12.49
C TRP A 120 -13.31 -3.99 -12.07
N ARG A 121 -12.06 -3.65 -12.34
CA ARG A 121 -10.86 -4.44 -12.02
C ARG A 121 -9.95 -3.62 -11.14
N LYS A 122 -9.33 -4.28 -10.17
CA LYS A 122 -8.19 -3.75 -9.43
C LYS A 122 -7.09 -4.79 -9.35
N THR A 123 -5.85 -4.39 -9.58
CA THR A 123 -4.69 -5.31 -9.53
C THR A 123 -3.58 -4.75 -8.67
N LEU A 124 -2.79 -5.67 -8.13
CA LEU A 124 -1.49 -5.42 -7.53
C LEU A 124 -0.44 -6.23 -8.29
N GLU A 125 0.56 -5.54 -8.78
CA GLU A 125 1.75 -6.09 -9.41
C GLU A 125 2.97 -5.71 -8.57
N ILE A 126 3.89 -6.66 -8.40
CA ILE A 126 5.20 -6.44 -7.76
C ILE A 126 6.29 -6.88 -8.73
N ASP A 127 7.23 -6.00 -9.03
CA ASP A 127 8.30 -6.21 -10.02
C ASP A 127 7.78 -6.76 -11.37
N GLY A 128 6.62 -6.25 -11.80
CA GLY A 128 5.94 -6.66 -13.02
C GLY A 128 5.18 -7.99 -12.97
N VAL A 129 5.18 -8.69 -11.83
CA VAL A 129 4.44 -9.94 -11.62
C VAL A 129 3.08 -9.63 -10.98
N LEU A 130 2.00 -10.13 -11.58
CA LEU A 130 0.65 -9.98 -11.02
C LEU A 130 0.50 -10.81 -9.74
N MET A 131 0.24 -10.15 -8.62
CA MET A 131 0.11 -10.79 -7.30
C MET A 131 -1.34 -11.02 -6.91
N SER A 132 -2.24 -10.08 -7.25
CA SER A 132 -3.67 -10.23 -7.00
C SER A 132 -4.52 -9.42 -7.98
N ARG A 133 -5.75 -9.90 -8.18
CA ARG A 133 -6.78 -9.28 -9.01
C ARG A 133 -8.13 -9.33 -8.31
N TYR A 134 -8.82 -8.20 -8.34
CA TYR A 134 -10.13 -8.02 -7.76
C TYR A 134 -11.11 -7.62 -8.85
N THR A 135 -12.33 -8.16 -8.80
CA THR A 135 -13.39 -7.90 -9.78
C THR A 135 -14.68 -7.46 -9.10
N SER A 136 -15.33 -6.42 -9.62
CA SER A 136 -16.66 -5.96 -9.19
C SER A 136 -17.54 -5.63 -10.39
N LEU A 137 -18.81 -5.99 -10.33
CA LEU A 137 -19.82 -5.51 -11.29
C LEU A 137 -20.29 -4.07 -11.00
N THR A 138 -19.86 -3.50 -9.87
CA THR A 138 -20.23 -2.14 -9.47
C THR A 138 -19.00 -1.23 -9.37
N ALA A 139 -19.18 0.05 -9.70
CA ALA A 139 -18.11 1.02 -9.58
C ALA A 139 -17.77 1.28 -8.10
N PRO A 140 -16.47 1.46 -7.76
CA PRO A 140 -16.07 1.97 -6.46
C PRO A 140 -16.74 3.33 -6.18
N THR A 141 -17.30 3.48 -4.98
CA THR A 141 -18.12 4.67 -4.62
C THR A 141 -17.37 5.73 -3.83
N SER A 142 -16.15 5.42 -3.37
CA SER A 142 -15.36 6.34 -2.55
C SER A 142 -14.83 7.51 -3.35
N SER A 143 -15.31 8.72 -3.04
CA SER A 143 -14.84 9.96 -3.65
C SER A 143 -13.58 10.53 -3.02
N SER A 144 -12.92 9.78 -2.12
CA SER A 144 -11.69 10.23 -1.44
C SER A 144 -10.57 10.44 -2.47
N ILE A 145 -9.90 11.59 -2.36
CA ILE A 145 -8.70 11.88 -3.17
C ILE A 145 -7.58 10.95 -2.72
N ILE A 146 -6.96 10.28 -3.69
CA ILE A 146 -5.83 9.42 -3.45
C ILE A 146 -4.60 10.30 -3.27
N ASN A 147 -3.90 10.20 -2.13
CA ASN A 147 -2.69 10.95 -1.80
C ASN A 147 -1.55 9.99 -1.45
N GLY A 148 -0.30 10.35 -1.72
CA GLY A 148 0.87 9.60 -1.23
C GLY A 148 1.38 10.22 0.06
N ARG A 149 1.17 9.55 1.19
CA ARG A 149 1.66 10.01 2.50
C ARG A 149 2.47 8.92 3.17
N LEU A 150 3.70 9.28 3.52
CA LEU A 150 4.55 8.48 4.39
C LEU A 150 4.59 9.17 5.75
N GLY A 151 3.91 8.59 6.73
CA GLY A 151 3.76 9.24 8.03
C GLY A 151 2.74 8.55 8.95
N PHE A 152 2.42 9.25 10.03
CA PHE A 152 1.60 8.77 11.13
C PHE A 152 0.11 8.82 10.76
N ALA A 153 -0.65 7.77 11.10
CA ALA A 153 -2.10 7.94 11.21
C ALA A 153 -2.37 8.87 12.40
N ASP A 154 -3.27 9.84 12.24
CA ASP A 154 -3.61 11.00 13.10
C ASP A 154 -4.02 10.69 14.58
N THR A 155 -3.59 9.57 15.15
CA THR A 155 -3.91 9.16 16.52
C THR A 155 -2.68 9.21 17.42
N ASP A 156 -2.59 10.32 18.14
CA ASP A 156 -1.95 10.46 19.45
C ASP A 156 -0.43 10.13 19.49
N GLU A 157 0.38 11.20 19.39
CA GLU A 157 1.84 11.21 19.57
C GLU A 157 2.30 10.53 20.88
N SER A 158 1.40 10.37 21.86
CA SER A 158 1.68 9.73 23.15
C SER A 158 1.86 8.21 23.07
N SER A 159 1.54 7.57 21.94
CA SER A 159 1.52 6.11 21.83
C SER A 159 2.88 5.43 21.60
N PHE A 160 3.97 6.17 21.30
CA PHE A 160 5.30 5.61 20.95
C PHE A 160 5.28 4.54 19.83
N ALA A 161 4.14 4.32 19.17
CA ALA A 161 3.85 3.12 18.40
C ALA A 161 4.12 3.26 16.89
N TYR A 162 4.68 4.39 16.48
CA TYR A 162 4.88 4.74 15.09
C TYR A 162 6.28 5.34 14.92
N ARG A 163 7.13 4.67 14.13
CA ARG A 163 8.43 5.16 13.67
C ARG A 163 8.46 4.85 12.19
N ASN A 164 8.85 5.83 11.39
CA ASN A 164 8.87 5.76 9.95
C ASN A 164 10.20 5.18 9.49
N SER A 165 10.16 3.94 9.02
CA SER A 165 11.34 3.20 8.62
C SER A 165 11.30 2.84 7.13
N LEU A 166 10.12 2.89 6.50
CA LEU A 166 9.97 2.52 5.08
C LEU A 166 10.63 3.54 4.15
N GLY A 167 11.67 3.12 3.43
CA GLY A 167 12.16 3.84 2.26
C GLY A 167 11.13 3.77 1.13
N VAL A 168 10.57 4.92 0.74
CA VAL A 168 9.65 5.03 -0.41
C VAL A 168 10.17 6.05 -1.40
N LYS A 169 10.24 5.67 -2.68
CA LYS A 169 10.63 6.58 -3.76
C LYS A 169 9.79 6.36 -5.01
N ASN A 170 9.96 7.26 -5.99
CA ASN A 170 9.30 7.18 -7.30
C ASN A 170 7.77 7.03 -7.24
N PHE A 171 7.14 7.56 -6.18
CA PHE A 171 5.68 7.58 -6.07
C PHE A 171 5.08 8.43 -7.18
N SER A 172 4.10 7.88 -7.88
CA SER A 172 3.30 8.58 -8.86
C SER A 172 1.89 8.05 -8.90
N ILE A 173 0.96 8.93 -9.22
CA ILE A 173 -0.42 8.60 -9.52
C ILE A 173 -0.81 9.27 -10.83
N ARG A 174 -1.59 8.56 -11.64
CA ARG A 174 -2.18 9.07 -12.88
C ARG A 174 -3.51 8.39 -13.14
N GLU A 175 -4.32 9.03 -13.98
CA GLU A 175 -5.49 8.40 -14.58
C GLU A 175 -5.04 7.20 -15.45
N TYR A 176 -5.88 6.15 -15.50
CA TYR A 176 -5.62 4.92 -16.26
C TYR A 176 -5.84 5.10 -17.76
#